data_AF-A0A838F6C0-F1
#
_entry.id   AF-A0A838F6C0-F1
#
_cell.length_a   1.000
_cell.length_b   1.000
_cell.length_c   1.000
_cell.angle_alpha   90.00
_cell.angle_beta   90.00
_cell.angle_gamma   90.00
#
_symmetry.space_group_name_H-M   'P 1'
#
loop_
_entity.id
_entity.type
_entity.pdbx_description
1 polymer ?
#
loop_
_entity_poly.entity_id
_entity_poly.type
_entity_poly.pdbx_seq_one_letter_code
_entity_poly.pdbx_strand_id
1 'polypeptide(L)' 'MLTSSPNSLIVSIYDLVGQKRLSKQISPNMSSATFYVNDLPAGSYQGVGTPKMLVRF' A
#
# COMPACT_ATOMS: atom_id res chain seq x y z
N MET A 1 -18.87 -17.95 3.48
CA MET A 1 -17.49 -18.09 2.95
C MET A 1 -16.91 -16.71 2.72
N LEU A 2 -15.72 -16.42 3.25
CA LEU A 2 -14.96 -15.20 2.93
C LEU A 2 -14.33 -15.40 1.55
N THR A 3 -14.94 -14.84 0.49
CA THR A 3 -14.34 -14.86 -0.84
C THR A 3 -13.24 -13.80 -0.88
N SER A 4 -12.01 -14.18 -0.51
CA SER A 4 -10.80 -13.43 -0.85
C SER A 4 -10.72 -13.36 -2.38
N SER A 5 -10.97 -12.19 -2.96
CA SER A 5 -10.88 -11.99 -4.39
C SER A 5 -9.43 -12.27 -4.83
N PRO A 6 -9.17 -13.30 -5.65
CA PRO A 6 -7.83 -13.86 -5.86
C PRO A 6 -6.84 -12.93 -6.56
N ASN A 7 -7.26 -11.72 -6.96
CA ASN A 7 -6.45 -10.77 -7.73
C ASN A 7 -6.32 -9.40 -7.06
N SER A 8 -6.57 -9.25 -5.77
CA SER A 8 -6.38 -7.94 -5.14
C SER A 8 -4.90 -7.59 -4.99
N LEU A 9 -4.50 -6.39 -5.43
CA LEU A 9 -3.15 -5.89 -5.18
C LEU A 9 -3.10 -5.29 -3.77
N ILE A 10 -1.96 -5.39 -3.11
CA ILE A 10 -1.76 -4.84 -1.77
C ILE A 10 -0.64 -3.80 -1.84
N VAL A 11 -0.92 -2.60 -1.35
CA VAL A 11 0.07 -1.55 -1.16
C VAL A 11 0.30 -1.38 0.33
N SER A 12 1.55 -1.50 0.77
CA SER A 12 1.94 -1.30 2.17
C SER A 12 3.01 -0.22 2.28
N ILE A 13 2.92 0.59 3.32
CA ILE A 13 3.90 1.63 3.67
C ILE A 13 4.60 1.21 4.95
N TYR A 14 5.92 1.25 4.93
CA TYR A 14 6.80 0.95 6.04
C TYR A 14 7.59 2.19 6.43
N ASP A 15 7.88 2.34 7.73
CA ASP A 15 8.85 3.34 8.19
C ASP A 15 10.29 2.84 8.02
N LEU A 16 11.26 3.69 8.40
CA LEU A 16 12.70 3.37 8.30
C LEU A 16 13.15 2.22 9.19
N VAL A 17 12.40 1.86 10.22
CA VAL A 17 12.71 0.71 11.09
C VAL A 17 12.00 -0.57 10.61
N GLY A 18 11.31 -0.51 9.47
CA GLY A 18 10.62 -1.64 8.86
C GLY A 18 9.25 -1.94 9.48
N GLN A 19 8.71 -1.05 10.32
CA GLN A 19 7.35 -1.20 10.85
C GLN A 19 6.33 -0.80 9.79
N LYS A 20 5.34 -1.67 9.54
CA LYS A 20 4.23 -1.37 8.64
C LYS A 20 3.30 -0.32 9.26
N ARG A 21 3.16 0.82 8.60
CA ARG A 21 2.32 1.95 9.03
C ARG A 21 0.98 2.02 8.31
N LEU A 22 0.94 1.58 7.05
CA LEU A 22 -0.29 1.53 6.25
C LEU A 22 -0.33 0.23 5.44
N SER A 23 -1.52 -0.32 5.23
CA SER A 23 -1.77 -1.38 4.26
C SER A 23 -3.14 -1.17 3.63
N LYS A 24 -3.19 -1.13 2.30
CA LYS A 24 -4.42 -0.92 1.54
C LYS A 24 -4.51 -1.94 0.42
N GLN A 25 -5.68 -2.52 0.31
CA GLN A 25 -6.05 -3.41 -0.78
C GLN A 25 -6.61 -2.54 -1.92
N ILE A 26 -6.11 -2.77 -3.13
CA ILE A 26 -6.62 -2.12 -4.35
C ILE A 26 -7.12 -3.16 -5.33
N SER A 27 -8.10 -2.75 -6.13
CA SER A 27 -8.59 -3.58 -7.21
C SER A 27 -7.53 -3.68 -8.32
N PRO A 28 -7.28 -4.88 -8.87
CA PRO A 28 -6.31 -5.08 -9.96
C PRO A 28 -6.65 -4.29 -11.22
N ASN A 29 -7.90 -3.88 -11.38
CA ASN A 29 -8.38 -3.16 -12.56
C ASN A 29 -8.14 -1.63 -12.45
N MET A 30 -7.54 -1.15 -11.36
CA MET A 30 -7.23 0.27 -11.18
C MET A 30 -5.84 0.58 -11.73
N SER A 31 -5.74 1.58 -12.60
CA SER A 31 -4.46 2.10 -13.13
C SER A 31 -3.69 2.94 -12.12
N SER A 32 -4.39 3.57 -11.17
CA SER A 32 -3.81 4.40 -10.12
C SER A 32 -4.69 4.39 -8.86
N ALA A 33 -4.06 4.51 -7.69
CA ALA A 33 -4.74 4.71 -6.42
C ALA A 33 -4.01 5.80 -5.60
N THR A 34 -4.77 6.68 -4.96
CA THR A 34 -4.24 7.74 -4.10
C THR A 34 -4.67 7.49 -2.66
N PHE A 35 -3.74 7.59 -1.73
CA PHE A 35 -4.01 7.41 -0.30
C PHE A 35 -3.51 8.63 0.46
N TYR A 36 -4.36 9.16 1.34
CA TYR A 36 -3.96 10.22 2.27
C TYR A 36 -3.22 9.60 3.46
N VAL A 37 -2.10 10.22 3.85
CA VAL A 37 -1.22 9.75 4.93
C VAL A 37 -1.08 10.77 6.05
N ASN A 38 -2.12 11.57 6.29
CA ASN A 38 -2.10 12.67 7.26
C ASN A 38 -1.77 12.22 8.69
N ASP A 39 -2.07 10.97 9.03
CA ASP A 39 -1.82 10.39 10.35
C ASP A 39 -0.40 9.78 10.48
N LEU A 40 0.41 9.81 9.41
CA LEU A 40 1.80 9.37 9.47
C LEU A 40 2.68 10.54 9.97
N PRO A 41 3.54 10.31 10.97
CA PRO A 41 4.48 11.34 11.42
C PRO A 41 5.42 11.78 10.29
N ALA A 42 5.96 12.99 10.37
CA ALA A 42 6.95 13.44 9.40
C ALA A 42 8.17 12.50 9.40
N GLY A 43 8.60 12.05 8.22
CA GLY A 43 9.72 11.12 8.10
C GLY A 43 9.82 10.50 6.72
N SER A 44 10.79 9.60 6.58
CA SER A 44 10.99 8.81 5.36
C SER A 44 10.23 7.50 5.44
N TYR A 45 9.62 7.12 4.32
CA TYR A 45 8.79 5.92 4.22
C TYR A 45 9.16 5.11 2.99
N GLN A 46 9.01 3.79 3.08
CA GLN A 46 9.15 2.88 1.96
C GLN A 46 7.77 2.34 1.56
N GLY A 47 7.39 2.53 0.31
CA GLY A 47 6.17 1.99 -0.27
C GLY A 47 6.45 0.71 -1.05
N VAL A 48 5.74 -0.36 -0.74
CA VAL A 48 5.86 -1.66 -1.41
C VAL A 48 4.49 -2.10 -1.90
N GLY A 49 4.36 -2.38 -3.20
CA GLY A 49 3.14 -2.93 -3.80
C GLY A 49 3.35 -4.36 -4.32
N THR A 50 2.38 -5.24 -4.08
CA THR A 50 2.38 -6.64 -4.53
C THR A 50 1.14 -6.98 -5.37
N PRO A 51 1.30 -7.59 -6.58
CA PRO A 51 2.54 -7.77 -7.36
C PRO A 51 3.26 -6.45 -7.68
N LYS A 52 4.55 -6.53 -8.04
CA LYS A 52 5.53 -5.42 -8.12
C LYS A 52 4.93 -4.16 -8.79
N MET A 53 4.50 -3.22 -7.96
CA MET A 53 3.88 -1.95 -8.37
C MET A 53 4.81 -0.79 -8.01
N LEU A 54 4.92 0.20 -8.90
CA LEU A 54 5.64 1.44 -8.62
C LEU A 54 4.86 2.28 -7.60
N VAL A 55 5.44 2.54 -6.44
CA VAL A 55 4.87 3.45 -5.43
C VAL A 55 5.62 4.78 -5.50
N ARG A 56 4.89 5.88 -5.68
CA ARG A 56 5.42 7.26 -5.72
C ARG A 56 4.81 8.05 -4.57
N PHE A 57 5.61 8.92 -3.97
CA PHE A 57 5.23 9.79 -2.86
C PHE A 57 5.25 11.25 -3.33
#